data_AF-A0AAU1F6U6-F1
#
_entry.id   AF-A0AAU1F6U6-F1
#
_cell.length_a   1.000
_cell.length_b   1.000
_cell.length_c   1.000
_cell.angle_alpha   90.00
_cell.angle_beta   90.00
_cell.angle_gamma   90.00
#
_symmetry.space_group_name_H-M   'P 1'
#
loop_
_entity.id
_entity.type
_entity.pdbx_description
1 polymer ?
#
loop_
_entity_poly.entity_id
_entity_poly.type
_entity_poly.pdbx_seq_one_letter_code
_entity_poly.pdbx_strand_id
1 'polypeptide(L)'
;MGMSLADRVRSAVAALMHATGESQTDLAAALGVSQGQVSRRQSGAAAWSLDDCEAVAEHFGIDVLDLMAGPTRASESLPDLRRRALGRRGPGDGSVVQEGVAR
;
A
#
# COMPACT_ATOMS: atom_id res chain seq x y z
N MET A 1 1.86 -3.69 -26.01
CA MET A 1 1.46 -2.36 -25.50
C MET A 1 2.19 -2.14 -24.18
N GLY A 2 2.79 -0.96 -23.99
CA GLY A 2 3.43 -0.63 -22.72
C GLY A 2 2.40 -0.49 -21.59
N MET A 3 2.88 -0.63 -20.35
CA MET A 3 2.07 -0.41 -19.14
C MET A 3 1.50 1.02 -19.13
N SER A 4 0.19 1.18 -18.91
CA SER A 4 -0.41 2.51 -18.81
C SER A 4 0.05 3.23 -17.53
N LEU A 5 -0.12 4.55 -17.46
CA LEU A 5 0.18 5.28 -16.22
C LEU A 5 -0.66 4.77 -15.04
N ALA A 6 -1.95 4.48 -15.28
CA ALA A 6 -2.82 3.92 -14.26
C ALA A 6 -2.32 2.56 -13.77
N ASP A 7 -1.81 1.70 -14.67
CA ASP A 7 -1.22 0.42 -14.27
C ASP A 7 0.06 0.62 -13.46
N ARG A 8 0.92 1.57 -13.86
CA ARG A 8 2.13 1.93 -13.11
C ARG A 8 1.82 2.37 -11.69
N VAL A 9 0.85 3.26 -11.51
CA VAL A 9 0.44 3.72 -10.17
C VAL A 9 -0.07 2.54 -9.35
N ARG A 10 -0.99 1.72 -9.87
CA ARG A 10 -1.51 0.55 -9.11
C ARG A 10 -0.41 -0.42 -8.71
N SER A 11 0.52 -0.72 -9.63
CA SER A 11 1.68 -1.57 -9.35
C SER A 11 2.61 -0.94 -8.33
N ALA A 12 2.84 0.37 -8.38
CA ALA A 12 3.66 1.09 -7.41
C ALA A 12 3.03 1.07 -6.01
N VAL A 13 1.75 1.39 -5.88
CA VAL A 13 1.03 1.30 -4.59
C VAL A 13 1.08 -0.13 -4.02
N ALA A 14 0.89 -1.15 -4.87
CA ALA A 14 1.01 -2.54 -4.44
C ALA A 14 2.42 -2.89 -3.94
N ALA A 15 3.46 -2.44 -4.65
CA ALA A 15 4.84 -2.66 -4.25
C ALA A 15 5.19 -1.94 -2.94
N LEU A 16 4.71 -0.70 -2.74
CA LEU A 16 4.91 0.06 -1.50
C LEU A 16 4.22 -0.61 -0.31
N MET A 17 2.94 -0.97 -0.43
CA MET A 17 2.22 -1.73 0.60
C MET A 17 2.95 -3.03 0.96
N HIS A 18 3.41 -3.77 -0.06
CA HIS A 18 4.19 -4.99 0.17
C HIS A 18 5.53 -4.70 0.86
N ALA A 19 6.22 -3.63 0.46
CA ALA A 19 7.51 -3.22 1.02
C ALA A 19 7.43 -2.63 2.44
N THR A 20 6.25 -2.20 2.89
CA THR A 20 6.05 -1.73 4.28
C THR A 20 5.27 -2.71 5.15
N GLY A 21 4.66 -3.74 4.54
CA GLY A 21 3.77 -4.68 5.21
C GLY A 21 2.39 -4.09 5.52
N GLU A 22 2.04 -2.96 4.91
CA GLU A 22 0.76 -2.29 5.09
C GLU A 22 -0.33 -2.94 4.26
N SER A 23 -1.53 -3.03 4.84
CA SER A 23 -2.73 -3.49 4.14
C SER A 23 -3.44 -2.35 3.42
N GLN A 24 -4.41 -2.68 2.57
CA GLN A 24 -5.30 -1.68 1.97
C GLN A 24 -6.12 -0.91 3.04
N THR A 25 -6.37 -1.53 4.20
CA THR A 25 -7.05 -0.87 5.33
C THR A 25 -6.16 0.19 5.96
N ASP A 26 -4.87 -0.10 6.14
CA ASP A 26 -3.91 0.86 6.69
C ASP A 26 -3.75 2.06 5.76
N LEU A 27 -3.62 1.80 4.45
CA LEU A 27 -3.56 2.86 3.44
C LEU A 27 -4.87 3.68 3.42
N ALA A 28 -6.02 3.02 3.50
CA ALA A 28 -7.31 3.73 3.53
C ALA A 28 -7.42 4.67 4.74
N ALA A 29 -6.97 4.21 5.92
CA ALA A 29 -6.94 5.04 7.12
C ALA A 29 -6.02 6.26 6.96
N ALA A 30 -4.84 6.09 6.35
CA ALA A 30 -3.91 7.19 6.08
C ALA A 30 -4.48 8.22 5.09
N LEU A 31 -5.22 7.75 4.08
CA LEU A 31 -5.84 8.60 3.06
C LEU A 31 -7.19 9.19 3.49
N GLY A 32 -7.73 8.83 4.66
CA GLY A 32 -9.05 9.28 5.12
C GLY A 32 -10.21 8.75 4.26
N VAL A 33 -10.05 7.60 3.61
CA VAL A 33 -11.07 6.97 2.75
C VAL A 33 -11.45 5.58 3.25
N SER A 34 -12.46 4.96 2.65
CA SER A 34 -12.81 3.57 2.94
C SER A 34 -11.85 2.57 2.28
N GLN A 35 -11.64 1.40 2.89
CA GLN A 35 -10.88 0.30 2.28
C GLN A 35 -11.50 -0.13 0.93
N GLY A 36 -12.83 -0.08 0.80
CA GLY A 36 -13.53 -0.37 -0.45
C GLY A 36 -13.16 0.59 -1.59
N GLN A 37 -12.90 1.87 -1.30
CA GLN A 37 -12.41 2.83 -2.29
C GLN A 37 -10.98 2.48 -2.74
N VAL A 38 -10.09 2.14 -1.80
CA VAL A 38 -8.72 1.69 -2.13
C VAL A 38 -8.75 0.40 -2.96
N SER A 39 -9.61 -0.55 -2.59
CA SER A 39 -9.77 -1.82 -3.33
C SER A 39 -10.21 -1.59 -4.78
N ARG A 40 -11.22 -0.74 -5.01
CA ARG A 40 -11.67 -0.38 -6.37
C ARG A 40 -10.56 0.29 -7.17
N ARG A 41 -9.75 1.16 -6.55
CA ARG A 41 -8.60 1.79 -7.21
C ARG A 41 -7.53 0.78 -7.56
N GLN A 42 -7.21 -0.15 -6.67
CA GLN A 42 -6.22 -1.21 -6.91
C GLN A 42 -6.66 -2.25 -7.94
N SER A 43 -7.95 -2.53 -8.06
CA SER A 43 -8.48 -3.42 -9.10
C SER A 43 -8.64 -2.74 -10.47
N GLY A 44 -8.48 -1.41 -10.53
CA GLY A 44 -8.71 -0.61 -11.74
C GLY A 44 -10.20 -0.31 -12.01
N ALA A 45 -11.10 -0.67 -11.10
CA ALA A 45 -12.52 -0.30 -11.17
C ALA A 45 -12.77 1.19 -10.88
N ALA A 46 -11.79 1.88 -10.29
CA ALA A 46 -11.77 3.33 -10.13
C ALA A 46 -10.36 3.86 -10.45
N ALA A 47 -10.28 5.09 -10.96
CA ALA A 47 -8.99 5.75 -11.17
C ALA A 47 -8.41 6.29 -9.85
N TRP A 48 -7.09 6.34 -9.78
CA TRP A 48 -6.37 7.20 -8.83
C TRP A 48 -6.45 8.63 -9.35
N SER A 49 -6.99 9.57 -8.58
CA SER A 49 -6.87 11.00 -8.90
C SER A 49 -5.43 11.48 -8.66
N LEU A 50 -5.09 12.67 -9.14
CA LEU A 50 -3.79 13.28 -8.84
C LEU A 50 -3.66 13.57 -7.32
N ASP A 51 -4.72 14.09 -6.70
CA ASP A 51 -4.75 14.32 -5.25
C ASP A 51 -4.54 13.01 -4.47
N ASP A 52 -5.11 11.89 -4.94
CA ASP A 52 -4.88 10.60 -4.32
C ASP A 52 -3.41 10.16 -4.47
N CYS A 53 -2.80 10.41 -5.63
CA CYS A 53 -1.38 10.11 -5.87
C CYS A 53 -0.47 10.93 -4.95
N GLU A 54 -0.76 12.21 -4.76
CA GLU A 54 -0.02 13.07 -3.82
C GLU A 54 -0.16 12.56 -2.38
N ALA A 55 -1.38 12.24 -1.94
CA ALA A 55 -1.63 11.72 -0.60
C ALA A 55 -0.95 10.36 -0.35
N VAL A 56 -0.91 9.48 -1.35
CA VAL A 56 -0.16 8.21 -1.28
C VAL A 56 1.34 8.47 -1.17
N ALA A 57 1.88 9.36 -2.00
CA ALA A 57 3.30 9.69 -2.00
C ALA A 57 3.73 10.30 -0.65
N GLU A 58 2.94 11.22 -0.12
CA GLU A 58 3.13 11.80 1.22
C GLU A 58 3.11 10.71 2.31
N HIS A 59 2.11 9.82 2.28
CA HIS A 59 2.01 8.74 3.25
C HIS A 59 3.24 7.82 3.26
N PHE A 60 3.80 7.47 2.10
CA PHE A 60 5.00 6.64 2.02
C PHE A 60 6.31 7.43 2.16
N GLY A 61 6.24 8.76 2.18
CA GLY A 61 7.41 9.64 2.27
C GLY A 61 8.28 9.62 1.02
N ILE A 62 7.68 9.55 -0.16
CA ILE A 62 8.35 9.56 -1.47
C ILE A 62 7.86 10.73 -2.33
N ASP A 63 8.56 11.04 -3.41
CA ASP A 63 8.10 12.01 -4.41
C ASP A 63 6.97 11.42 -5.28
N VAL A 64 5.97 12.24 -5.64
CA VAL A 64 4.83 11.78 -6.45
C VAL A 64 5.23 11.36 -7.87
N LEU A 65 6.28 11.94 -8.44
CA LEU A 65 6.81 11.54 -9.74
C LEU A 65 7.52 10.18 -9.66
N ASP A 66 8.15 9.87 -8.53
CA ASP A 66 8.73 8.54 -8.28
C ASP A 66 7.63 7.47 -8.16
N LEU A 67 6.48 7.80 -7.54
CA LEU A 67 5.29 6.95 -7.52
C LEU A 67 4.79 6.67 -8.95
N MET A 68 4.64 7.72 -9.76
CA MET A 68 4.13 7.62 -11.13
C MET A 68 5.09 6.95 -12.12
N ALA A 69 6.40 7.00 -11.85
CA ALA A 69 7.42 6.31 -12.64
C ALA A 69 7.24 4.78 -12.60
N GLY A 70 6.66 4.24 -11.53
CA GLY A 70 6.29 2.84 -11.38
C GLY A 70 6.92 2.16 -10.17
N PRO A 71 6.69 0.84 -10.00
CA PRO A 71 7.00 0.12 -8.77
C PRO A 71 8.48 0.12 -8.39
N THR A 72 9.38 -0.06 -9.36
CA THR A 72 10.83 -0.08 -9.08
C THR A 72 11.29 1.24 -8.47
N ARG A 73 10.93 2.36 -9.10
CA ARG A 73 11.35 3.68 -8.65
C ARG A 73 10.74 4.04 -7.30
N ALA A 74 9.45 3.78 -7.13
CA ALA A 74 8.75 4.01 -5.86
C ALA A 74 9.40 3.24 -4.70
N SER A 75 9.75 1.96 -4.90
CA SER A 75 10.39 1.14 -3.88
C SER A 75 11.83 1.59 -3.56
N GLU A 76 12.59 2.07 -4.54
CA GLU A 76 13.93 2.62 -4.33
C GLU A 76 13.89 3.93 -3.53
N SER A 77 12.88 4.77 -3.76
CA SER A 77 12.71 6.05 -3.06
C SER A 77 12.18 5.91 -1.63
N LEU A 78 11.71 4.73 -1.21
CA LEU A 78 11.25 4.51 0.15
C LEU A 78 12.33 4.80 1.20
N PRO A 79 12.03 5.56 2.27
CA PRO A 79 12.97 5.79 3.36
C PRO A 79 13.41 4.49 4.07
N ASP A 80 14.68 4.41 4.49
CA ASP A 80 15.27 3.20 5.11
C ASP A 80 14.47 2.69 6.33
N LEU A 81 13.90 3.61 7.12
CA LEU A 81 13.12 3.27 8.31
C LEU A 81 11.85 2.49 7.95
N ARG A 82 11.21 2.80 6.83
CA ARG A 82 10.01 2.11 6.33
C ARG A 82 10.38 0.71 5.81
N ARG A 83 11.50 0.57 5.09
CA ARG A 83 12.00 -0.74 4.61
C ARG A 83 12.32 -1.72 5.75
N ARG A 84 12.80 -1.22 6.89
CA ARG A 84 13.14 -2.07 8.06
C ARG A 84 11.92 -2.62 8.81
N ALA A 85 10.72 -2.04 8.66
CA ALA A 85 9.50 -2.53 9.32
C ALA A 85 9.18 -3.99 8.94
N LEU A 86 9.54 -4.41 7.72
CA LEU A 86 9.46 -5.79 7.24
C LEU A 86 10.28 -6.78 8.08
N GLY A 87 11.47 -6.38 8.53
CA GLY A 87 12.40 -7.27 9.22
C GLY A 87 11.97 -7.64 10.63
N ARG A 88 11.00 -6.92 11.23
CA ARG A 88 10.58 -7.11 12.62
C ARG A 88 9.28 -7.90 12.78
N ARG A 89 8.47 -8.03 11.73
CA ARG A 89 7.23 -8.82 11.73
C ARG A 89 7.50 -10.17 11.06
N GLY A 90 8.24 -11.04 11.76
CA GLY A 90 8.36 -12.44 11.38
C GLY A 90 7.00 -13.16 11.49
N PRO A 91 6.78 -14.26 10.74
CA PRO A 91 5.52 -15.01 10.77
C PRO A 91 5.43 -15.78 12.09
N GLY A 92 4.73 -15.24 13.08
CA GLY A 92 4.66 -15.90 14.39
C GLY A 92 3.81 -15.25 15.47
N ASP A 93 2.86 -14.37 15.15
CA ASP A 93 1.92 -13.86 16.16
C ASP A 93 0.48 -13.93 15.65
N GLY A 94 0.03 -15.17 15.49
CA GLY A 94 -1.36 -15.54 15.26
C GLY A 94 -1.89 -16.27 16.48
N SER A 95 -2.26 -15.49 17.50
CA SER A 95 -3.18 -15.78 18.61
C SER A 95 -3.81 -17.19 18.65
N VAL A 96 -3.30 -18.00 19.57
CA VAL A 96 -4.11 -18.92 20.38
C VAL A 96 -5.12 -18.10 21.18
N VAL A 97 -6.43 -18.36 21.04
CA VAL A 97 -7.35 -19.03 22.01
C VAL A 97 -8.78 -18.90 21.44
N GLN A 98 -9.43 -20.01 21.07
CA GLN A 98 -10.89 -20.09 21.13
C GLN A 98 -11.23 -21.03 22.28
N GLU A 99 -11.57 -20.43 23.43
CA GLU A 99 -12.17 -21.11 24.56
C GLU A 99 -13.55 -21.62 24.18
N GLY A 100 -13.80 -22.88 24.53
CA GLY A 100 -15.05 -23.56 24.27
C GLY A 100 -16.21 -23.00 25.09
N VAL A 101 -17.40 -23.08 24.51
CA VAL A 101 -18.65 -23.05 25.26
C VAL A 101 -19.36 -24.37 25.02
N ALA A 102 -19.29 -25.23 26.04
CA ALA A 102 -20.26 -26.26 26.28
C ALA A 102 -21.46 -25.63 26.99
N ARG A 103 -22.66 -25.78 26.43
CA ARG A 103 -23.88 -26.27 27.10
C ARG A 103 -25.05 -26.28 26.13
#